data_AF-A0A352VEK2-F1
#
_entry.id   AF-A0A352VEK2-F1
#
_cell.length_a   1.000
_cell.length_b   1.000
_cell.length_c   1.000
_cell.angle_alpha   90.00
_cell.angle_beta   90.00
_cell.angle_gamma   90.00
#
_symmetry.space_group_name_H-M   'P 1'
#
loop_
_entity.id
_entity.type
_entity.pdbx_description
1 polymer ?
#
loop_
_entity_poly.entity_id
_entity_poly.type
_entity_poly.pdbx_seq_one_letter_code
_entity_poly.pdbx_strand_id
1 'polypeptide(L)'
;MYGDKKDKTIISLVLLVSILLIFLGYDHVFTIKYALGLISDIVNNFLQKFNWRWWFLNDDLSVDGVSVAWIGFKSTLMYYGYYLSPIIFGWFVILASYFYKIRKLEKIHLSLIVIWGLFFSFAEILPRMGIGILPERFWIFTDIATLLLVACIVKNIKISIPIKIVLLIFTFISLSGSFAVVIGKKSLTSANEMKAAIWIKQNTPKEARFVSQEANNKLIVFFGERKMIFPNSDFFLSDKLIDQNRTDTCTVQNTVAITSAKNKLLGFDIQYGNINNLYSIVNDARTKITNTNKTCMPDEMIANTPIYVLFSDEKLDGLYSTRKWWRDVNFYDANLDKFDTLPLVYDYDGVRIWKLK
;
A
#
# COMPACT_ATOMS: atom_id res chain seq x y z
N MET A 1 31.84 4.74 -32.18
CA MET A 1 32.05 6.11 -32.66
C MET A 1 32.73 6.92 -31.57
N TYR A 2 34.06 6.99 -31.62
CA TYR A 2 34.83 7.94 -30.81
C TYR A 2 34.89 9.22 -31.62
N GLY A 3 34.05 10.21 -31.28
CA GLY A 3 34.19 11.55 -31.85
C GLY A 3 35.58 12.10 -31.56
N ASP A 4 36.12 12.86 -32.51
CA ASP A 4 37.47 13.42 -32.43
C ASP A 4 37.58 14.26 -31.15
N LYS A 5 38.78 14.38 -30.58
CA LYS A 5 39.03 15.16 -29.36
C LYS A 5 38.50 16.59 -29.51
N LYS A 6 38.49 17.11 -30.74
CA LYS A 6 37.90 18.40 -31.13
C LYS A 6 36.38 18.44 -30.96
N ASP A 7 35.65 17.39 -31.32
CA ASP A 7 34.19 17.34 -31.19
C ASP A 7 33.75 17.37 -29.73
N LYS A 8 34.49 16.69 -28.84
CA LYS A 8 34.23 16.73 -27.39
C LYS A 8 34.47 18.13 -26.81
N THR A 9 35.51 18.82 -27.27
CA THR A 9 35.79 20.19 -26.86
C THR A 9 34.70 21.14 -27.33
N ILE A 10 34.25 21.01 -28.59
CA ILE A 10 33.17 21.83 -29.15
C ILE A 10 31.86 21.60 -28.41
N ILE A 11 31.48 20.34 -28.16
CA ILE A 11 30.26 20.01 -27.40
C ILE A 11 30.34 20.56 -25.97
N SER A 12 31.50 20.44 -25.31
CA SER A 12 31.70 20.99 -23.96
C SER A 12 31.62 22.52 -23.94
N LEU A 13 32.15 23.18 -24.98
CA LEU A 13 32.08 24.64 -25.12
C LEU A 13 30.64 25.09 -25.37
N VAL A 14 29.88 24.39 -26.21
CA VAL A 14 28.46 24.68 -26.47
C VAL A 14 27.63 24.47 -25.21
N LEU A 15 27.87 23.42 -24.43
CA LEU A 15 27.21 23.19 -23.14
C LEU A 15 27.55 24.28 -22.13
N LEU A 16 28.82 24.66 -22.00
CA LEU A 16 29.27 25.73 -21.11
C LEU A 16 28.64 27.08 -21.48
N VAL A 17 28.64 27.43 -22.77
CA VAL A 17 28.02 28.66 -23.28
C VAL A 17 26.51 28.60 -23.08
N SER A 18 25.86 27.45 -23.29
CA SER A 18 24.42 27.30 -23.04
C SER A 18 24.07 27.45 -21.56
N ILE A 19 24.86 26.87 -20.64
CA ILE A 19 24.69 27.04 -19.19
C ILE A 19 24.92 28.51 -18.79
N LEU A 20 25.96 29.14 -19.32
CA LEU A 20 26.24 30.55 -19.07
C LEU A 20 25.15 31.46 -19.64
N LEU A 21 24.57 31.16 -20.80
CA LEU A 21 23.44 31.89 -21.37
C LEU A 21 22.14 31.67 -20.58
N ILE A 22 21.93 30.49 -19.99
CA ILE A 22 20.82 30.25 -19.05
C ILE A 22 21.02 31.06 -17.76
N PHE A 23 22.26 31.15 -17.26
CA PHE A 23 22.60 31.95 -16.08
C PHE A 23 22.58 33.47 -16.34
N LEU A 24 23.01 33.93 -17.52
CA LEU A 24 22.97 35.34 -17.92
C LEU A 24 21.56 35.77 -18.33
N GLY A 25 20.78 34.85 -18.91
CA GLY A 25 19.35 35.02 -19.17
C GLY A 25 18.46 34.81 -17.95
N TYR A 26 19.02 34.42 -16.80
CA TYR A 26 18.29 34.14 -15.56
C TYR A 26 17.44 35.33 -15.11
N ASP A 27 17.99 36.55 -15.18
CA ASP A 27 17.25 37.76 -14.80
C ASP A 27 16.33 38.30 -15.90
N HIS A 28 16.49 37.86 -17.14
CA HIS A 28 15.75 38.38 -18.29
C HIS A 28 14.66 37.44 -18.83
N VAL A 29 14.73 36.14 -18.52
CA VAL A 29 13.74 35.15 -18.94
C VAL A 29 12.88 34.77 -17.73
N PHE A 30 11.76 35.49 -17.58
CA PHE A 30 10.77 35.30 -16.51
C PHE A 30 10.43 33.82 -16.26
N THR A 31 10.29 33.02 -17.33
CA THR A 31 9.96 31.59 -17.26
C THR A 31 11.06 30.76 -16.58
N ILE A 32 12.34 31.08 -16.80
CA ILE A 32 13.48 30.35 -16.19
C ILE A 32 13.58 30.73 -14.70
N LYS A 33 13.45 32.02 -14.38
CA LYS A 33 13.42 32.50 -12.99
C LYS A 33 12.25 31.92 -12.20
N TYR A 34 11.08 31.87 -12.81
CA TYR A 34 9.88 31.27 -12.22
C TYR A 34 10.02 29.75 -12.04
N ALA A 35 10.53 29.03 -13.05
CA ALA A 35 10.76 27.59 -12.95
C ALA A 35 11.81 27.24 -11.89
N LEU A 36 12.92 27.98 -11.82
CA LEU A 36 13.95 27.79 -10.80
C LEU A 36 13.47 28.24 -9.41
N GLY A 37 12.64 29.29 -9.31
CA GLY A 37 11.96 29.68 -8.08
C GLY A 37 11.05 28.57 -7.58
N LEU A 38 10.22 27.98 -8.46
CA LEU A 38 9.41 26.81 -8.16
C LEU A 38 10.27 25.61 -7.72
N ILE A 39 11.36 25.31 -8.41
CA ILE A 39 12.27 24.21 -8.04
C ILE A 39 12.91 24.51 -6.68
N SER A 40 13.36 25.73 -6.44
CA SER A 40 13.94 26.15 -5.16
C SER A 40 12.92 26.05 -4.03
N ASP A 41 11.68 26.47 -4.26
CA ASP A 41 10.61 26.36 -3.28
C ASP A 41 10.23 24.90 -3.01
N ILE A 42 10.19 24.06 -4.05
CA ILE A 42 9.98 22.61 -3.92
C ILE A 42 11.12 21.99 -3.10
N VAL A 43 12.38 22.32 -3.43
CA VAL A 43 13.57 21.80 -2.74
C VAL A 43 13.62 22.30 -1.29
N ASN A 44 13.36 23.58 -1.03
CA ASN A 44 13.34 24.13 0.32
C ASN A 44 12.21 23.54 1.15
N ASN A 45 11.02 23.39 0.59
CA ASN A 45 9.91 22.71 1.27
C ASN A 45 10.24 21.23 1.53
N PHE A 46 10.91 20.57 0.61
CA PHE A 46 11.36 19.19 0.75
C PHE A 46 12.44 19.03 1.82
N LEU A 47 13.42 19.94 1.86
CA LEU A 47 14.49 19.97 2.86
C LEU A 47 13.96 20.33 4.25
N GLN A 48 13.02 21.28 4.35
CA GLN A 48 12.41 21.66 5.63
C GLN A 48 11.48 20.57 6.19
N LYS A 49 10.84 19.79 5.33
CA LYS A 49 10.02 18.63 5.71
C LYS A 49 10.81 17.32 5.75
N PHE A 50 12.12 17.38 5.53
CA PHE A 50 13.00 16.22 5.55
C PHE A 50 13.07 15.65 6.96
N ASN A 51 12.37 14.53 7.18
CA ASN A 51 12.45 13.79 8.43
C ASN A 51 12.89 12.37 8.11
N TRP A 52 14.20 12.11 8.21
CA TRP A 52 14.76 10.79 7.95
C TRP A 52 14.39 9.80 9.06
N ARG A 53 13.63 8.78 8.69
CA ARG A 53 13.19 7.72 9.59
C ARG A 53 14.02 6.46 9.36
N TRP A 54 14.88 6.12 10.32
CA TRP A 54 15.65 4.87 10.29
C TRP A 54 14.76 3.62 10.33
N TRP A 55 13.58 3.73 10.93
CA TRP A 55 12.63 2.63 11.09
C TRP A 55 11.26 2.99 10.50
N PHE A 56 11.24 3.46 9.24
CA PHE A 56 10.02 3.94 8.60
C PHE A 56 8.90 2.89 8.57
N LEU A 57 9.24 1.60 8.52
CA LEU A 57 8.28 0.50 8.50
C LEU A 57 7.43 0.39 9.78
N ASN A 58 7.89 0.90 10.94
CA ASN A 58 7.11 0.81 12.18
C ASN A 58 5.96 1.84 12.24
N ASP A 59 6.11 2.96 11.53
CA ASP A 59 5.17 4.09 11.57
C ASP A 59 4.79 4.55 10.15
N ASP A 60 4.74 3.58 9.22
CA ASP A 60 4.40 3.86 7.83
C ASP A 60 2.91 4.18 7.68
N LEU A 61 2.62 5.32 7.06
CA LEU A 61 1.27 5.77 6.78
C LEU A 61 1.10 5.81 5.26
N SER A 62 0.03 5.20 4.78
CA SER A 62 -0.41 5.39 3.41
C SER A 62 -0.72 6.88 3.14
N VAL A 63 -0.81 7.25 1.86
CA VAL A 63 -1.29 8.58 1.42
C VAL A 63 -2.64 8.94 2.05
N ASP A 64 -3.43 7.93 2.38
CA ASP A 64 -4.75 8.06 2.99
C ASP A 64 -4.71 8.19 4.53
N GLY A 65 -3.51 8.26 5.13
CA GLY A 65 -3.33 8.36 6.58
C GLY A 65 -3.55 7.06 7.34
N VAL A 66 -3.83 5.95 6.65
CA VAL A 66 -3.97 4.63 7.28
C VAL A 66 -2.58 4.05 7.53
N SER A 67 -2.33 3.61 8.75
CA SER A 67 -1.09 2.91 9.10
C SER A 67 -0.98 1.61 8.33
N VAL A 68 0.05 1.46 7.50
CA VAL A 68 0.39 0.24 6.76
C VAL A 68 1.63 -0.47 7.33
N ALA A 69 2.05 -0.01 8.51
CA ALA A 69 3.26 -0.39 9.20
C ALA A 69 3.43 -1.92 9.41
N TRP A 70 4.69 -2.33 9.39
CA TRP A 70 5.18 -3.65 9.78
C TRP A 70 5.73 -3.58 11.21
N ILE A 71 4.82 -3.64 12.18
CA ILE A 71 5.14 -3.42 13.59
C ILE A 71 6.04 -4.55 14.12
N GLY A 72 7.21 -4.15 14.64
CA GLY A 72 8.11 -5.02 15.37
C GLY A 72 9.19 -5.69 14.51
N PHE A 73 10.22 -6.19 15.18
CA PHE A 73 11.41 -6.76 14.53
C PHE A 73 11.09 -7.95 13.62
N LYS A 74 10.22 -8.87 14.06
CA LYS A 74 9.82 -10.05 13.28
C LYS A 74 9.13 -9.65 11.97
N SER A 75 8.20 -8.71 12.02
CA SER A 75 7.47 -8.20 10.84
C SER A 75 8.41 -7.49 9.87
N THR A 76 9.35 -6.69 10.40
CA THR A 76 10.40 -6.04 9.60
C THR A 76 11.31 -7.05 8.92
N LEU A 77 11.72 -8.11 9.63
CA LEU A 77 12.54 -9.18 9.08
C LEU A 77 11.79 -9.97 8.00
N MET A 78 10.48 -10.18 8.17
CA MET A 78 9.63 -10.78 7.13
C MET A 78 9.51 -9.88 5.89
N TYR A 79 9.33 -8.57 6.09
CA TYR A 79 9.29 -7.60 4.99
C TYR A 79 10.57 -7.67 4.16
N TYR A 80 11.73 -7.48 4.79
CA TYR A 80 13.00 -7.50 4.08
C TYR A 80 13.41 -8.90 3.59
N GLY A 81 13.12 -9.96 4.35
CA GLY A 81 13.37 -11.32 3.90
C GLY A 81 12.60 -11.66 2.62
N TYR A 82 11.39 -11.12 2.47
CA TYR A 82 10.60 -11.30 1.26
C TYR A 82 11.11 -10.42 0.10
N TYR A 83 11.25 -9.11 0.32
CA TYR A 83 11.51 -8.14 -0.74
C TYR A 83 12.99 -7.94 -1.10
N LEU A 84 13.94 -8.18 -0.19
CA LEU A 84 15.37 -8.00 -0.44
C LEU A 84 16.09 -9.30 -0.82
N SER A 85 15.45 -10.47 -0.77
CA SER A 85 16.15 -11.73 -1.02
C SER A 85 16.86 -11.79 -2.40
N PRO A 86 16.24 -11.35 -3.52
CA PRO A 86 16.92 -11.32 -4.81
C PRO A 86 18.02 -10.25 -4.88
N ILE A 87 17.84 -9.16 -4.15
CA ILE A 87 18.79 -8.04 -4.07
C ILE A 87 20.06 -8.45 -3.33
N ILE A 88 19.93 -9.10 -2.17
CA ILE A 88 21.07 -9.62 -1.39
C ILE A 88 21.87 -10.61 -2.23
N PHE A 89 21.17 -11.51 -2.94
CA PHE A 89 21.79 -12.43 -3.88
C PHE A 89 22.56 -11.70 -4.98
N GLY A 90 21.95 -10.69 -5.61
CA GLY A 90 22.61 -9.96 -6.67
C GLY A 90 23.81 -9.14 -6.21
N TRP A 91 23.74 -8.53 -5.02
CA TRP A 91 24.90 -7.86 -4.42
C TRP A 91 26.05 -8.83 -4.15
N PHE A 92 25.77 -10.04 -3.69
CA PHE A 92 26.80 -11.05 -3.49
C PHE A 92 27.48 -11.45 -4.80
N VAL A 93 26.70 -11.62 -5.88
CA VAL A 93 27.25 -11.90 -7.22
C VAL A 93 28.10 -10.73 -7.73
N ILE A 94 27.63 -9.49 -7.56
CA ILE A 94 28.36 -8.28 -7.94
C ILE A 94 29.68 -8.20 -7.16
N LEU A 95 29.66 -8.39 -5.84
CA LEU A 95 30.85 -8.41 -5.00
C LEU A 95 31.82 -9.52 -5.41
N ALA A 96 31.34 -10.74 -5.64
CA ALA A 96 32.16 -11.83 -6.15
C ALA A 96 32.81 -11.44 -7.49
N SER A 97 32.04 -10.92 -8.45
CA SER A 97 32.55 -10.49 -9.75
C SER A 97 33.64 -9.41 -9.64
N TYR A 98 33.54 -8.52 -8.66
CA TYR A 98 34.55 -7.51 -8.34
C TYR A 98 35.86 -8.16 -7.87
N PHE A 99 35.80 -9.11 -6.93
CA PHE A 99 36.99 -9.83 -6.46
C PHE A 99 37.66 -10.68 -7.56
N TYR A 100 36.88 -11.23 -8.48
CA TYR A 100 37.41 -11.97 -9.63
C TYR A 100 37.90 -11.08 -10.79
N LYS A 101 37.92 -9.75 -10.61
CA LYS A 101 38.40 -8.75 -11.58
C LYS A 101 37.73 -8.84 -12.95
N ILE A 102 36.47 -9.27 -13.00
CA ILE A 102 35.72 -9.45 -14.25
C ILE A 102 35.16 -8.10 -14.66
N ARG A 103 35.94 -7.29 -15.39
CA ARG A 103 35.56 -5.91 -15.71
C ARG A 103 35.61 -5.59 -17.20
N LYS A 104 34.42 -5.56 -17.80
CA LYS A 104 33.99 -4.49 -18.71
C LYS A 104 32.52 -4.18 -18.42
N LEU A 105 32.25 -3.03 -17.80
CA LEU A 105 30.89 -2.50 -17.70
C LEU A 105 30.46 -1.99 -19.07
N GLU A 106 29.59 -2.74 -19.73
CA GLU A 106 28.93 -2.28 -20.95
C GLU A 106 27.79 -1.29 -20.65
N LYS A 107 27.34 -0.55 -21.67
CA LYS A 107 26.26 0.43 -21.55
C LYS A 107 24.99 -0.14 -20.91
N ILE A 108 24.65 -1.40 -21.20
CA ILE A 108 23.47 -2.08 -20.63
C ILE A 108 23.54 -2.18 -19.10
N HIS A 109 24.73 -2.40 -18.52
CA HIS A 109 24.90 -2.45 -17.06
C HIS A 109 24.62 -1.09 -16.43
N LEU A 110 25.10 -0.01 -17.06
CA LEU A 110 24.85 1.34 -16.57
C LEU A 110 23.35 1.67 -16.59
N SER A 111 22.64 1.31 -17.68
CA SER A 111 21.19 1.48 -17.76
C SER A 111 20.46 0.72 -16.65
N LEU A 112 20.85 -0.53 -16.39
CA LEU A 112 20.26 -1.34 -15.31
C LEU A 112 20.55 -0.77 -13.92
N ILE A 113 21.75 -0.23 -13.68
CA ILE A 113 22.10 0.44 -12.41
C ILE A 113 21.27 1.70 -12.19
N VAL A 114 21.04 2.51 -13.24
CA VAL A 114 20.18 3.69 -13.14
C VAL A 114 18.74 3.31 -12.83
N ILE A 115 18.20 2.31 -13.53
CA ILE A 115 16.85 1.78 -13.28
C ILE A 115 16.74 1.24 -11.84
N TRP A 116 17.73 0.46 -11.41
CA TRP A 116 17.81 -0.07 -10.06
C TRP A 116 17.82 1.06 -9.02
N GLY A 117 18.66 2.06 -9.19
CA GLY A 117 18.78 3.19 -8.26
C GLY A 117 17.50 4.02 -8.17
N LEU A 118 16.81 4.21 -9.29
CA LEU A 118 15.50 4.86 -9.33
C LEU A 118 14.49 4.09 -8.46
N PHE A 119 14.29 2.80 -8.74
CA PHE A 119 13.28 2.01 -8.04
C PHE A 119 13.63 1.72 -6.58
N PHE A 120 14.91 1.52 -6.26
CA PHE A 120 15.40 1.45 -4.89
C PHE A 120 15.11 2.75 -4.13
N SER A 121 15.25 3.91 -4.78
CA SER A 121 14.91 5.18 -4.15
C SER A 121 13.43 5.23 -3.77
N PHE A 122 12.52 4.77 -4.63
CA PHE A 122 11.09 4.67 -4.31
C PHE A 122 10.76 3.63 -3.23
N ALA A 123 11.49 2.51 -3.20
CA ALA A 123 11.25 1.42 -2.25
C ALA A 123 11.81 1.72 -0.85
N GLU A 124 12.92 2.45 -0.74
CA GLU A 124 13.68 2.57 0.49
C GLU A 124 13.98 4.02 0.88
N ILE A 125 14.38 4.89 -0.05
CA ILE A 125 14.83 6.25 0.29
C ILE A 125 13.64 7.19 0.52
N LEU A 126 12.72 7.30 -0.43
CA LEU A 126 11.58 8.22 -0.35
C LEU A 126 10.63 7.91 0.84
N PRO A 127 10.31 6.65 1.16
CA PRO A 127 9.51 6.34 2.36
C PRO A 127 10.19 6.77 3.65
N ARG A 128 11.52 6.62 3.74
CA ARG A 128 12.31 7.11 4.89
C ARG A 128 12.27 8.61 5.04
N MET A 129 11.98 9.33 3.97
CA MET A 129 11.83 10.77 3.97
C MET A 129 10.40 11.23 4.30
N GLY A 130 9.51 10.29 4.64
CA GLY A 130 8.12 10.58 4.98
C GLY A 130 7.22 10.80 3.75
N ILE A 131 7.65 10.38 2.57
CA ILE A 131 6.82 10.44 1.37
C ILE A 131 5.95 9.19 1.33
N GLY A 132 4.63 9.38 1.43
CA GLY A 132 3.63 8.30 1.43
C GLY A 132 3.60 7.58 0.08
N ILE A 133 4.42 6.55 -0.06
CA ILE A 133 4.52 5.69 -1.23
C ILE A 133 4.32 4.26 -0.74
N LEU A 134 3.85 3.36 -1.59
CA LEU A 134 3.76 1.93 -1.29
C LEU A 134 5.07 1.24 -1.72
N PRO A 135 6.09 1.17 -0.85
CA PRO A 135 7.43 0.70 -1.22
C PRO A 135 7.43 -0.73 -1.76
N GLU A 136 6.49 -1.56 -1.31
CA GLU A 136 6.32 -2.94 -1.76
C GLU A 136 6.13 -3.09 -3.27
N ARG A 137 5.58 -2.08 -3.94
CA ARG A 137 5.36 -2.09 -5.38
C ARG A 137 6.64 -1.83 -6.17
N PHE A 138 7.63 -1.21 -5.54
CA PHE A 138 8.88 -0.81 -6.21
C PHE A 138 9.96 -1.86 -6.05
N TRP A 139 9.92 -2.66 -4.98
CA TRP A 139 10.84 -3.79 -4.79
C TRP A 139 10.86 -4.75 -5.97
N ILE A 140 9.71 -5.05 -6.59
CA ILE A 140 9.67 -5.98 -7.74
C ILE A 140 10.51 -5.46 -8.92
N PHE A 141 10.55 -4.15 -9.15
CA PHE A 141 11.33 -3.58 -10.24
C PHE A 141 12.81 -3.51 -9.88
N THR A 142 13.12 -3.25 -8.60
CA THR A 142 14.48 -3.36 -8.06
C THR A 142 15.00 -4.79 -8.24
N ASP A 143 14.18 -5.81 -7.92
CA ASP A 143 14.51 -7.23 -8.08
C ASP A 143 14.74 -7.60 -9.55
N ILE A 144 13.86 -7.20 -10.46
CA ILE A 144 14.00 -7.44 -11.90
C ILE A 144 15.31 -6.81 -12.41
N ALA A 145 15.58 -5.56 -12.04
CA ALA A 145 16.81 -4.87 -12.44
C ALA A 145 18.06 -5.58 -11.89
N THR A 146 18.02 -6.03 -10.63
CA THR A 146 19.10 -6.81 -10.03
C THR A 146 19.32 -8.14 -10.75
N LEU A 147 18.26 -8.91 -11.02
CA LEU A 147 18.35 -10.21 -11.69
C LEU A 147 18.91 -10.08 -13.11
N LEU A 148 18.47 -9.08 -13.86
CA LEU A 148 19.00 -8.78 -15.19
C LEU A 148 20.48 -8.38 -15.12
N LEU A 149 20.85 -7.53 -14.15
CA LEU A 149 22.23 -7.10 -13.94
C LEU A 149 23.13 -8.31 -13.60
N VAL A 150 22.66 -9.18 -12.72
CA VAL A 150 23.33 -10.44 -12.36
C VAL A 150 23.49 -11.35 -13.58
N ALA A 151 22.45 -11.54 -14.37
CA ALA A 151 22.51 -12.37 -15.57
C ALA A 151 23.55 -11.85 -16.57
N CYS A 152 23.61 -10.53 -16.80
CA CYS A 152 24.61 -9.90 -17.66
C CYS A 152 26.04 -10.10 -17.12
N ILE A 153 26.24 -9.95 -15.82
CA ILE A 153 27.55 -10.12 -15.17
C ILE A 153 28.01 -11.58 -15.24
N VAL A 154 27.13 -12.52 -14.90
CA VAL A 154 27.46 -13.95 -14.75
C VAL A 154 27.68 -14.65 -16.08
N LYS A 155 27.10 -14.16 -17.19
CA LYS A 155 27.23 -14.77 -18.53
C LYS A 155 28.66 -15.14 -18.91
N ASN A 156 29.64 -14.36 -18.45
CA ASN A 156 31.05 -14.53 -18.81
C ASN A 156 31.92 -15.07 -17.66
N ILE A 157 31.32 -15.49 -16.55
CA ILE A 157 32.04 -15.92 -15.34
C ILE A 157 32.12 -17.45 -15.29
N LYS A 158 33.34 -17.99 -15.21
CA LYS A 158 33.54 -19.36 -14.75
C LYS A 158 33.32 -19.40 -13.24
N ILE A 159 32.09 -19.68 -12.83
CA ILE A 159 31.72 -19.74 -11.40
C ILE A 159 32.35 -20.99 -10.77
N SER A 160 33.12 -20.81 -9.70
CA SER A 160 33.69 -21.92 -8.92
C SER A 160 32.59 -22.71 -8.20
N ILE A 161 32.85 -23.99 -7.88
CA ILE A 161 31.88 -24.86 -7.19
C ILE A 161 31.38 -24.23 -5.87
N PRO A 162 32.24 -23.67 -4.99
CA PRO A 162 31.78 -23.04 -3.75
C PRO A 162 30.78 -21.91 -3.99
N ILE A 163 31.02 -21.06 -5.00
CA ILE A 163 30.10 -19.97 -5.33
C ILE A 163 28.78 -20.53 -5.84
N LYS A 164 28.80 -21.57 -6.69
CA LYS A 164 27.56 -22.22 -7.15
C LYS A 164 26.72 -22.73 -5.98
N ILE A 165 27.35 -23.35 -4.97
CA ILE A 165 26.66 -23.84 -3.76
C ILE A 165 26.04 -22.67 -3.00
N VAL A 166 26.81 -21.59 -2.77
CA VAL A 166 26.29 -20.38 -2.11
C VAL A 166 25.10 -19.78 -2.87
N LEU A 167 25.19 -19.68 -4.20
CA LEU A 167 24.10 -19.16 -5.04
C LEU A 167 22.84 -20.02 -4.95
N LEU A 168 23.01 -21.34 -4.92
CA LEU A 168 21.92 -22.29 -4.78
C LEU A 168 21.24 -22.17 -3.41
N ILE A 169 22.02 -22.05 -2.32
CA ILE A 169 21.48 -21.80 -0.97
C ILE A 169 20.65 -20.50 -0.94
N PHE A 170 21.16 -19.40 -1.48
CA PHE A 170 20.42 -18.14 -1.51
C PHE A 170 19.13 -18.22 -2.34
N THR A 171 19.14 -18.99 -3.43
CA THR A 171 17.94 -19.23 -4.24
C THR A 171 16.90 -20.01 -3.43
N PHE A 172 17.31 -21.03 -2.68
CA PHE A 172 16.41 -21.76 -1.77
C PHE A 172 15.87 -20.87 -0.65
N ILE A 173 16.70 -20.00 -0.07
CA ILE A 173 16.25 -19.01 0.93
C ILE A 173 15.21 -18.07 0.31
N SER A 174 15.46 -17.56 -0.90
CA SER A 174 14.53 -16.66 -1.61
C SER A 174 13.20 -17.34 -1.92
N LEU A 175 13.23 -18.55 -2.50
CA LEU A 175 12.03 -19.34 -2.79
C LEU A 175 11.25 -19.67 -1.51
N SER A 176 11.94 -20.05 -0.44
CA SER A 176 11.31 -20.33 0.86
C SER A 176 10.67 -19.09 1.45
N GLY A 177 11.33 -17.93 1.36
CA GLY A 177 10.77 -16.64 1.78
C GLY A 177 9.54 -16.25 0.98
N SER A 178 9.58 -16.40 -0.35
CA SER A 178 8.42 -16.17 -1.22
C SER A 178 7.26 -17.11 -0.87
N PHE A 179 7.54 -18.40 -0.69
CA PHE A 179 6.52 -19.40 -0.35
C PHE A 179 5.91 -19.14 1.04
N ALA A 180 6.73 -18.79 2.02
CA ALA A 180 6.27 -18.41 3.36
C ALA A 180 5.32 -17.20 3.32
N VAL A 181 5.62 -16.19 2.51
CA VAL A 181 4.72 -15.04 2.35
C VAL A 181 3.47 -15.37 1.55
N VAL A 182 3.56 -16.21 0.51
CA VAL A 182 2.37 -16.68 -0.22
C VAL A 182 1.44 -17.44 0.72
N ILE A 183 1.98 -18.33 1.55
CA ILE A 183 1.20 -19.00 2.61
C ILE A 183 0.63 -17.97 3.58
N GLY A 184 1.43 -17.02 4.05
CA GLY A 184 0.99 -16.00 5.01
C GLY A 184 -0.06 -15.02 4.44
N LYS A 185 -0.10 -14.84 3.12
CA LYS A 185 -1.09 -14.02 2.40
C LYS A 185 -2.35 -14.77 1.99
N LYS A 186 -2.48 -16.08 2.30
CA LYS A 186 -3.72 -16.86 2.04
C LYS A 186 -4.98 -16.27 2.69
N SER A 187 -4.85 -15.35 3.65
CA SER A 187 -5.96 -14.78 4.43
C SER A 187 -6.93 -13.86 3.67
N LEU A 188 -6.82 -13.70 2.34
CA LEU A 188 -7.79 -12.89 1.57
C LEU A 188 -9.13 -13.61 1.39
N THR A 189 -9.14 -14.90 1.06
CA THR A 189 -10.34 -15.76 1.07
C THR A 189 -9.91 -17.22 1.14
N SER A 190 -10.22 -17.91 2.23
CA SER A 190 -9.87 -19.32 2.40
C SER A 190 -10.85 -20.27 1.72
N ALA A 191 -10.52 -21.57 1.74
CA ALA A 191 -11.42 -22.61 1.25
C ALA A 191 -12.71 -22.72 2.08
N ASN A 192 -12.65 -22.50 3.40
CA ASN A 192 -13.82 -22.59 4.28
C ASN A 192 -14.68 -21.33 4.14
N GLU A 193 -14.04 -20.17 4.03
CA GLU A 193 -14.68 -18.92 3.66
C GLU A 193 -15.40 -19.02 2.31
N MET A 194 -14.81 -19.71 1.33
CA MET A 194 -15.49 -19.99 0.06
C MET A 194 -16.71 -20.89 0.23
N LYS A 195 -16.65 -21.92 1.08
CA LYS A 195 -17.82 -22.76 1.41
C LYS A 195 -18.94 -21.92 2.03
N ALA A 196 -18.60 -21.01 2.95
CA ALA A 196 -19.55 -20.09 3.54
C ALA A 196 -20.18 -19.16 2.48
N ALA A 197 -19.38 -18.65 1.54
CA ALA A 197 -19.88 -17.83 0.44
C ALA A 197 -20.90 -18.58 -0.44
N ILE A 198 -20.59 -19.83 -0.79
CA ILE A 198 -21.50 -20.70 -1.56
C ILE A 198 -22.78 -20.96 -0.76
N TRP A 199 -22.65 -21.25 0.54
CA TRP A 199 -23.81 -21.43 1.43
C TRP A 199 -24.69 -20.18 1.47
N ILE A 200 -24.11 -19.00 1.64
CA ILE A 200 -24.82 -17.70 1.62
C ILE A 200 -25.62 -17.56 0.32
N LYS A 201 -24.96 -17.82 -0.82
CA LYS A 201 -25.58 -17.69 -2.13
C LYS A 201 -26.77 -18.64 -2.32
N GLN A 202 -26.69 -19.85 -1.78
CA GLN A 202 -27.69 -20.91 -1.95
C GLN A 202 -28.83 -20.87 -0.91
N ASN A 203 -28.55 -20.42 0.33
CA ASN A 203 -29.45 -20.61 1.47
C ASN A 203 -30.04 -19.30 2.02
N THR A 204 -29.62 -18.13 1.51
CA THR A 204 -30.21 -16.85 1.91
C THR A 204 -30.99 -16.18 0.76
N PRO A 205 -32.01 -15.36 1.04
CA PRO A 205 -32.70 -14.58 0.01
C PRO A 205 -31.76 -13.59 -0.69
N LYS A 206 -32.02 -13.26 -1.96
CA LYS A 206 -31.12 -12.40 -2.76
C LYS A 206 -30.96 -10.98 -2.20
N GLU A 207 -32.00 -10.49 -1.55
CA GLU A 207 -32.05 -9.21 -0.88
C GLU A 207 -31.32 -9.20 0.46
N ALA A 208 -31.00 -10.37 1.02
CA ALA A 208 -30.38 -10.51 2.33
C ALA A 208 -29.10 -9.66 2.47
N ARG A 209 -28.90 -9.17 3.68
CA ARG A 209 -27.75 -8.32 4.03
C ARG A 209 -26.94 -8.92 5.14
N PHE A 210 -25.65 -8.67 5.11
CA PHE A 210 -24.69 -9.23 6.05
C PHE A 210 -23.91 -8.14 6.75
N VAL A 211 -24.01 -8.07 8.08
CA VAL A 211 -23.11 -7.29 8.92
C VAL A 211 -21.86 -8.13 9.16
N SER A 212 -20.67 -7.63 8.77
CA SER A 212 -19.44 -8.43 8.85
C SER A 212 -18.17 -7.59 8.98
N GLN A 213 -17.05 -8.27 9.20
CA GLN A 213 -15.69 -7.73 9.09
C GLN A 213 -15.44 -7.18 7.68
N GLU A 214 -14.74 -6.06 7.57
CA GLU A 214 -14.51 -5.36 6.29
C GLU A 214 -13.83 -6.24 5.23
N ALA A 215 -12.94 -7.15 5.66
CA ALA A 215 -12.25 -8.08 4.77
C ALA A 215 -13.18 -9.14 4.14
N ASN A 216 -14.37 -9.37 4.69
CA ASN A 216 -15.37 -10.28 4.13
C ASN A 216 -16.18 -9.67 2.98
N ASN A 217 -15.92 -8.40 2.61
CA ASN A 217 -16.65 -7.75 1.53
C ASN A 217 -16.61 -8.55 0.21
N LYS A 218 -15.43 -9.02 -0.22
CA LYS A 218 -15.33 -9.83 -1.45
C LYS A 218 -16.03 -11.19 -1.30
N LEU A 219 -15.94 -11.80 -0.11
CA LEU A 219 -16.66 -13.04 0.20
C LEU A 219 -18.17 -12.88 0.04
N ILE A 220 -18.74 -11.85 0.65
CA ILE A 220 -20.19 -11.63 0.70
C ILE A 220 -20.71 -11.09 -0.63
N VAL A 221 -20.08 -10.05 -1.18
CA VAL A 221 -20.60 -9.31 -2.35
C VAL A 221 -20.30 -10.02 -3.65
N PHE A 222 -19.08 -10.54 -3.83
CA PHE A 222 -18.68 -11.16 -5.09
C PHE A 222 -19.05 -12.64 -5.14
N PHE A 223 -18.70 -13.42 -4.12
CA PHE A 223 -18.95 -14.87 -4.13
C PHE A 223 -20.34 -15.23 -3.57
N GLY A 224 -20.76 -14.59 -2.48
CA GLY A 224 -22.08 -14.77 -1.88
C GLY A 224 -23.22 -14.08 -2.65
N GLU A 225 -22.91 -13.12 -3.52
CA GLU A 225 -23.88 -12.29 -4.24
C GLU A 225 -24.91 -11.63 -3.31
N ARG A 226 -24.48 -11.13 -2.15
CA ARG A 226 -25.31 -10.41 -1.17
C ARG A 226 -24.75 -9.03 -0.87
N LYS A 227 -25.55 -8.18 -0.23
CA LYS A 227 -25.08 -6.85 0.19
C LYS A 227 -24.42 -6.94 1.55
N MET A 228 -23.29 -6.27 1.70
CA MET A 228 -22.60 -6.14 2.99
C MET A 228 -22.98 -4.82 3.67
N ILE A 229 -23.12 -4.88 4.99
CA ILE A 229 -23.23 -3.77 5.92
C ILE A 229 -21.90 -3.63 6.64
N PHE A 230 -21.31 -2.43 6.59
CA PHE A 230 -20.12 -2.10 7.37
C PHE A 230 -20.57 -1.61 8.74
N PRO A 231 -20.33 -2.37 9.82
CA PRO A 231 -20.74 -1.94 11.14
C PRO A 231 -19.79 -0.89 11.70
N ASN A 232 -20.29 -0.13 12.67
CA ASN A 232 -19.42 0.60 13.60
C ASN A 232 -18.57 -0.38 14.43
N SER A 233 -17.49 0.11 15.03
CA SER A 233 -16.60 -0.70 15.88
C SER A 233 -17.34 -1.38 17.03
N ASP A 234 -18.28 -0.67 17.64
CA ASP A 234 -18.96 -1.11 18.85
C ASP A 234 -19.84 -2.33 18.60
N PHE A 235 -20.34 -2.52 17.37
CA PHE A 235 -21.16 -3.68 17.03
C PHE A 235 -20.46 -5.01 17.32
N PHE A 236 -19.15 -5.10 17.06
CA PHE A 236 -18.35 -6.30 17.37
C PHE A 236 -17.59 -6.19 18.69
N LEU A 237 -17.19 -4.98 19.11
CA LEU A 237 -16.35 -4.80 20.31
C LEU A 237 -17.13 -4.58 21.63
N SER A 238 -18.41 -4.23 21.58
CA SER A 238 -19.22 -4.06 22.81
C SER A 238 -19.68 -5.41 23.37
N ASP A 239 -19.90 -5.49 24.69
CA ASP A 239 -20.49 -6.68 25.34
C ASP A 239 -21.99 -6.83 25.09
N LYS A 240 -22.65 -5.80 24.56
CA LYS A 240 -24.10 -5.80 24.32
C LYS A 240 -24.39 -5.97 22.83
N LEU A 241 -25.48 -6.67 22.52
CA LEU A 241 -26.04 -6.67 21.18
C LEU A 241 -26.58 -5.27 20.86
N ILE A 242 -25.84 -4.51 20.06
CA ILE A 242 -26.24 -3.16 19.64
C ILE A 242 -27.15 -3.30 18.43
N ASP A 243 -28.38 -2.80 18.55
CA ASP A 243 -29.27 -2.68 17.40
C ASP A 243 -28.70 -1.64 16.42
N GLN A 244 -28.41 -2.08 15.19
CA GLN A 244 -27.97 -1.21 14.10
C GLN A 244 -29.10 -0.26 13.65
N ASN A 245 -30.36 -0.47 14.08
CA ASN A 245 -31.49 0.42 13.77
C ASN A 245 -31.43 1.79 14.44
N ARG A 246 -30.45 2.08 15.30
CA ARG A 246 -30.31 3.40 15.93
C ARG A 246 -29.53 4.37 15.02
N THR A 247 -30.03 4.56 13.80
CA THR A 247 -29.54 5.53 12.80
C THR A 247 -30.43 6.78 12.69
N ASP A 248 -31.25 7.07 13.70
CA ASP A 248 -32.22 8.19 13.78
C ASP A 248 -31.65 9.62 13.62
N THR A 249 -30.36 9.79 13.30
CA THR A 249 -29.72 11.12 13.16
C THR A 249 -28.93 11.31 11.87
N CYS A 250 -29.02 10.39 10.91
CA CYS A 250 -28.15 10.41 9.74
C CYS A 250 -28.64 11.25 8.54
N THR A 251 -29.92 11.60 8.44
CA THR A 251 -30.49 12.19 7.20
C THR A 251 -30.43 13.72 7.13
N VAL A 252 -30.21 14.44 8.24
CA VAL A 252 -30.25 15.93 8.23
C VAL A 252 -28.87 16.54 8.47
N GLN A 253 -28.09 16.08 9.45
CA GLN A 253 -26.77 16.66 9.74
C GLN A 253 -25.72 16.29 8.68
N ASN A 254 -25.79 15.10 8.09
CA ASN A 254 -24.79 14.64 7.11
C ASN A 254 -24.93 15.31 5.75
N THR A 255 -26.16 15.57 5.31
CA THR A 255 -26.44 16.29 4.06
C THR A 255 -25.89 17.71 4.15
N VAL A 256 -26.00 18.35 5.32
CA VAL A 256 -25.40 19.66 5.59
C VAL A 256 -23.87 19.58 5.62
N ALA A 257 -23.27 18.58 6.28
CA ALA A 257 -21.82 18.42 6.34
C ALA A 257 -21.19 18.16 4.96
N ILE A 258 -21.78 17.24 4.17
CA ILE A 258 -21.34 16.91 2.81
C ILE A 258 -21.56 18.10 1.87
N THR A 259 -22.70 18.79 1.96
CA THR A 259 -22.99 19.96 1.14
C THR A 259 -22.06 21.13 1.49
N SER A 260 -21.77 21.33 2.77
CA SER A 260 -20.78 22.33 3.22
C SER A 260 -19.38 22.02 2.68
N ALA A 261 -18.93 20.76 2.76
CA ALA A 261 -17.64 20.33 2.21
C ALA A 261 -17.57 20.49 0.69
N LYS A 262 -18.63 20.10 -0.03
CA LYS A 262 -18.78 20.29 -1.48
C LYS A 262 -18.72 21.77 -1.86
N ASN A 263 -19.44 22.63 -1.15
CA ASN A 263 -19.47 24.07 -1.44
C ASN A 263 -18.12 24.72 -1.16
N LYS A 264 -17.38 24.29 -0.12
CA LYS A 264 -16.00 24.73 0.12
C LYS A 264 -15.05 24.33 -1.00
N LEU A 265 -15.20 23.13 -1.56
CA LEU A 265 -14.39 22.67 -2.70
C LEU A 265 -14.73 23.43 -3.98
N LEU A 266 -16.02 23.62 -4.28
CA LEU A 266 -16.48 24.34 -5.47
C LEU A 266 -16.17 25.85 -5.42
N GLY A 267 -16.13 26.42 -4.21
CA GLY A 267 -15.77 27.82 -3.98
C GLY A 267 -14.27 28.08 -3.86
N PHE A 268 -13.42 27.05 -3.99
CA PHE A 268 -11.97 27.25 -3.96
C PHE A 268 -11.49 27.86 -5.28
N ASP A 269 -10.91 29.05 -5.20
CA ASP A 269 -10.30 29.72 -6.34
C ASP A 269 -8.97 29.05 -6.71
N ILE A 270 -8.94 28.36 -7.85
CA ILE A 270 -7.75 27.65 -8.33
C ILE A 270 -6.65 28.61 -8.80
N GLN A 271 -7.00 29.83 -9.23
CA GLN A 271 -6.04 30.80 -9.76
C GLN A 271 -5.29 31.54 -8.65
N TYR A 272 -5.97 31.85 -7.54
CA TYR A 272 -5.40 32.67 -6.46
C TYR A 272 -5.32 31.94 -5.11
N GLY A 273 -5.84 30.71 -5.03
CA GLY A 273 -5.90 29.94 -3.80
C GLY A 273 -4.57 29.31 -3.39
N ASN A 274 -4.36 29.22 -2.08
CA ASN A 274 -3.21 28.54 -1.49
C ASN A 274 -3.37 27.01 -1.55
N ILE A 275 -2.41 26.29 -2.13
CA ILE A 275 -2.41 24.82 -2.25
C ILE A 275 -2.55 24.13 -0.88
N ASN A 276 -1.94 24.67 0.19
CA ASN A 276 -2.07 24.11 1.53
C ASN A 276 -3.52 24.23 2.06
N ASN A 277 -4.22 25.32 1.68
CA ASN A 277 -5.63 25.50 2.02
C ASN A 277 -6.51 24.50 1.24
N LEU A 278 -6.23 24.28 -0.05
CA LEU A 278 -6.91 23.25 -0.84
C LEU A 278 -6.72 21.86 -0.23
N TYR A 279 -5.49 21.51 0.14
CA TYR A 279 -5.18 20.23 0.78
C TYR A 279 -5.97 20.04 2.08
N SER A 280 -6.03 21.08 2.93
CA SER A 280 -6.83 21.07 4.16
C SER A 280 -8.32 20.88 3.89
N ILE A 281 -8.89 21.61 2.92
CA ILE A 281 -10.30 21.50 2.52
C ILE A 281 -10.61 20.08 2.00
N VAL A 282 -9.75 19.51 1.16
CA VAL A 282 -9.90 18.16 0.62
C VAL A 282 -9.84 17.11 1.74
N ASN A 283 -8.88 17.21 2.66
CA ASN A 283 -8.77 16.28 3.77
C ASN A 283 -9.93 16.37 4.75
N ASP A 284 -10.41 17.59 5.08
CA ASP A 284 -11.59 17.79 5.93
C ASP A 284 -12.85 17.21 5.26
N ALA A 285 -13.05 17.48 3.97
CA ALA A 285 -14.14 16.92 3.19
C ALA A 285 -14.09 15.39 3.16
N ARG A 286 -12.92 14.81 2.88
CA ARG A 286 -12.72 13.36 2.84
C ARG A 286 -12.99 12.73 4.20
N THR A 287 -12.48 13.32 5.27
CA THR A 287 -12.69 12.83 6.64
C THR A 287 -14.16 12.83 7.00
N LYS A 288 -14.88 13.93 6.69
CA LYS A 288 -16.32 14.04 6.90
C LYS A 288 -17.11 13.01 6.11
N ILE A 289 -16.87 12.86 4.81
CA ILE A 289 -17.54 11.87 3.95
C ILE A 289 -17.26 10.44 4.45
N THR A 290 -16.01 10.14 4.80
CA THR A 290 -15.62 8.81 5.27
C THR A 290 -16.28 8.49 6.61
N ASN A 291 -16.30 9.44 7.54
CA ASN A 291 -16.95 9.28 8.83
C ASN A 291 -18.47 9.12 8.67
N THR A 292 -19.11 9.94 7.82
CA THR A 292 -20.53 9.82 7.48
C THR A 292 -20.87 8.45 6.86
N ASN A 293 -20.05 7.95 5.93
CA ASN A 293 -20.30 6.65 5.31
C ASN A 293 -20.10 5.46 6.27
N LYS A 294 -19.26 5.63 7.31
CA LYS A 294 -19.08 4.62 8.36
C LYS A 294 -20.23 4.59 9.37
N THR A 295 -20.97 5.68 9.54
CA THR A 295 -22.00 5.81 10.58
C THR A 295 -23.42 5.70 10.08
N CYS A 296 -23.67 5.65 8.77
CA CYS A 296 -25.02 5.77 8.22
C CYS A 296 -25.38 4.68 7.21
N MET A 297 -26.30 3.81 7.59
CA MET A 297 -27.11 3.02 6.67
C MET A 297 -28.51 3.64 6.56
N PRO A 298 -29.12 3.74 5.36
CA PRO A 298 -30.47 4.27 5.23
C PRO A 298 -31.52 3.34 5.88
N ASP A 299 -32.29 3.88 6.82
CA ASP A 299 -33.31 3.16 7.63
C ASP A 299 -34.38 2.45 6.79
N GLU A 300 -34.79 3.03 5.66
CA GLU A 300 -35.85 2.46 4.80
C GLU A 300 -35.46 1.11 4.17
N MET A 301 -34.17 0.77 4.12
CA MET A 301 -33.70 -0.49 3.54
C MET A 301 -33.66 -1.67 4.53
N ILE A 302 -33.86 -1.42 5.83
CA ILE A 302 -33.64 -2.39 6.93
C ILE A 302 -34.97 -3.01 7.44
N ALA A 303 -36.11 -2.36 7.19
CA ALA A 303 -37.38 -2.75 7.78
C ALA A 303 -37.87 -4.16 7.34
N ASN A 304 -37.65 -4.57 6.08
CA ASN A 304 -38.21 -5.80 5.51
C ASN A 304 -37.17 -6.76 4.89
N THR A 305 -35.89 -6.56 5.17
CA THR A 305 -34.81 -7.38 4.59
C THR A 305 -34.23 -8.32 5.64
N PRO A 306 -34.04 -9.63 5.34
CA PRO A 306 -33.34 -10.54 6.24
C PRO A 306 -31.91 -10.07 6.50
N ILE A 307 -31.51 -10.03 7.77
CA ILE A 307 -30.17 -9.58 8.18
C ILE A 307 -29.44 -10.73 8.87
N TYR A 308 -28.21 -10.93 8.45
CA TYR A 308 -27.30 -11.91 9.01
C TYR A 308 -26.06 -11.21 9.55
N VAL A 309 -25.46 -11.79 10.58
CA VAL A 309 -24.13 -11.42 11.06
C VAL A 309 -23.17 -12.50 10.61
N LEU A 310 -22.07 -12.14 9.97
CA LEU A 310 -21.00 -13.08 9.60
C LEU A 310 -19.71 -12.67 10.27
N PHE A 311 -19.07 -13.62 10.95
CA PHE A 311 -17.73 -13.46 11.49
C PHE A 311 -16.84 -14.62 11.04
N SER A 312 -15.61 -14.30 10.64
CA SER A 312 -14.61 -15.26 10.18
C SER A 312 -13.35 -15.11 11.04
N ASP A 313 -13.09 -16.11 11.87
CA ASP A 313 -11.85 -16.22 12.65
C ASP A 313 -10.63 -16.38 11.73
N GLU A 314 -10.85 -16.86 10.49
CA GLU A 314 -9.80 -16.97 9.48
C GLU A 314 -9.26 -15.61 9.02
N LYS A 315 -10.00 -14.51 9.23
CA LYS A 315 -9.44 -13.16 9.04
C LYS A 315 -8.43 -12.78 10.10
N LEU A 316 -8.46 -13.45 11.25
CA LEU A 316 -7.56 -13.18 12.36
C LEU A 316 -6.29 -14.03 12.29
N ASP A 317 -6.26 -15.03 11.40
CA ASP A 317 -5.09 -15.87 11.14
C ASP A 317 -4.39 -15.44 9.84
N GLY A 318 -3.07 -15.26 9.91
CA GLY A 318 -2.24 -14.89 8.75
C GLY A 318 -1.29 -13.72 8.99
N LEU A 319 -0.54 -13.35 7.95
CA LEU A 319 0.53 -12.36 8.02
C LEU A 319 0.02 -10.94 8.35
N TYR A 320 -1.26 -10.66 8.09
CA TYR A 320 -1.87 -9.37 8.35
C TYR A 320 -2.41 -9.23 9.79
N SER A 321 -2.54 -10.32 10.55
CA SER A 321 -3.11 -10.30 11.90
C SER A 321 -2.32 -9.45 12.90
N THR A 322 -1.03 -9.24 12.65
CA THR A 322 -0.18 -8.36 13.47
C THR A 322 -0.31 -6.88 13.12
N ARG A 323 -0.97 -6.55 12.01
CA ARG A 323 -1.08 -5.17 11.52
C ARG A 323 -2.28 -4.48 12.12
N LYS A 324 -2.05 -3.30 12.69
CA LYS A 324 -3.10 -2.51 13.34
C LYS A 324 -4.32 -2.28 12.43
N TRP A 325 -4.10 -1.77 11.22
CA TRP A 325 -5.21 -1.51 10.30
C TRP A 325 -6.04 -2.76 9.99
N TRP A 326 -5.40 -3.93 9.87
CA TRP A 326 -6.09 -5.19 9.60
C TRP A 326 -6.86 -5.68 10.83
N ARG A 327 -6.28 -5.55 12.02
CA ARG A 327 -6.96 -5.86 13.29
C ARG A 327 -8.18 -4.98 13.51
N ASP A 328 -8.05 -3.68 13.22
CA ASP A 328 -9.10 -2.69 13.41
C ASP A 328 -10.30 -2.99 12.48
N VAL A 329 -10.07 -3.30 11.19
CA VAL A 329 -11.15 -3.59 10.22
C VAL A 329 -11.76 -4.99 10.35
N ASN A 330 -11.07 -5.91 11.03
CA ASN A 330 -11.55 -7.27 11.29
C ASN A 330 -11.98 -7.50 12.73
N PHE A 331 -12.02 -6.44 13.56
CA PHE A 331 -12.45 -6.50 14.96
C PHE A 331 -11.73 -7.64 15.71
N TYR A 332 -10.41 -7.63 15.71
CA TYR A 332 -9.58 -8.72 16.25
C TYR A 332 -9.95 -9.12 17.68
N ASP A 333 -10.36 -8.15 18.50
CA ASP A 333 -10.76 -8.35 19.89
C ASP A 333 -12.31 -8.39 20.04
N ALA A 334 -13.03 -8.87 19.03
CA ALA A 334 -14.48 -8.97 19.04
C ALA A 334 -14.99 -9.93 20.13
N ASN A 335 -16.03 -9.49 20.84
CA ASN A 335 -16.81 -10.33 21.73
C ASN A 335 -17.99 -10.92 20.94
N LEU A 336 -17.98 -12.24 20.74
CA LEU A 336 -19.00 -12.94 19.95
C LEU A 336 -20.10 -13.56 20.81
N ASP A 337 -19.89 -13.69 22.13
CA ASP A 337 -20.82 -14.36 23.06
C ASP A 337 -22.21 -13.70 23.07
N LYS A 338 -22.26 -12.39 22.80
CA LYS A 338 -23.53 -11.65 22.66
C LYS A 338 -24.43 -12.18 21.53
N PHE A 339 -23.84 -12.80 20.51
CA PHE A 339 -24.58 -13.35 19.37
C PHE A 339 -25.15 -14.75 19.67
N ASP A 340 -24.81 -15.39 20.80
CA ASP A 340 -25.36 -16.70 21.19
C ASP A 340 -26.87 -16.65 21.44
N THR A 341 -27.41 -15.45 21.64
CA THR A 341 -28.86 -15.21 21.72
C THR A 341 -29.57 -15.25 20.35
N LEU A 342 -28.82 -15.22 19.26
CA LEU A 342 -29.33 -15.24 17.89
C LEU A 342 -29.28 -16.67 17.31
N PRO A 343 -30.21 -17.03 16.40
CA PRO A 343 -30.14 -18.30 15.69
C PRO A 343 -28.85 -18.41 14.85
N LEU A 344 -27.98 -19.36 15.23
CA LEU A 344 -26.81 -19.74 14.44
C LEU A 344 -27.27 -20.60 13.26
N VAL A 345 -27.06 -20.11 12.03
CA VAL A 345 -27.53 -20.75 10.79
C VAL A 345 -26.41 -21.40 9.98
N TYR A 346 -25.16 -21.06 10.29
CA TYR A 346 -23.97 -21.67 9.71
C TYR A 346 -22.82 -21.59 10.71
N ASP A 347 -22.14 -22.71 10.94
CA ASP A 347 -20.93 -22.78 11.74
C ASP A 347 -20.02 -23.86 11.15
N TYR A 348 -18.90 -23.43 10.60
CA TYR A 348 -17.97 -24.34 9.95
C TYR A 348 -16.54 -23.77 9.95
N ASP A 349 -15.61 -24.51 10.56
CA ASP A 349 -14.16 -24.24 10.58
C ASP A 349 -13.80 -22.76 10.83
N GLY A 350 -14.43 -22.12 11.84
CA GLY A 350 -14.12 -20.73 12.22
C GLY A 350 -14.89 -19.65 11.44
N VAL A 351 -15.84 -20.03 10.58
CA VAL A 351 -16.78 -19.09 9.96
C VAL A 351 -18.17 -19.31 10.53
N ARG A 352 -18.73 -18.28 11.17
CA ARG A 352 -20.02 -18.30 11.85
C ARG A 352 -20.99 -17.30 11.25
N ILE A 353 -22.24 -17.72 11.06
CA ILE A 353 -23.33 -16.88 10.56
C ILE A 353 -24.53 -16.99 11.48
N TRP A 354 -24.95 -15.86 12.04
CA TRP A 354 -26.17 -15.74 12.84
C TRP A 354 -27.24 -15.01 12.05
N LYS A 355 -28.51 -15.39 12.25
CA LYS A 355 -29.66 -14.66 11.73
C LYS A 355 -30.09 -13.60 12.74
N LEU A 356 -29.98 -12.33 12.38
CA LEU A 356 -30.38 -11.20 13.22
C LEU A 356 -31.86 -10.86 13.07
N LYS A 357 -32.38 -10.91 11.84
CA LYS A 357 -33.78 -10.58 11.49
C LYS A 357 -34.27 -11.43 10.34
#